data_AF-A0A520FWR5-F1
#
_entry.id   AF-A0A520FWR5-F1
#
_cell.length_a   1.000
_cell.length_b   1.000
_cell.length_c   1.000
_cell.angle_alpha   90.00
_cell.angle_beta   90.00
_cell.angle_gamma   90.00
#
_symmetry.space_group_name_H-M   'P 1'
#
loop_
_entity.id
_entity.type
_entity.pdbx_description
1 polymer ?
#
loop_
_entity_poly.entity_id
_entity_poly.type
_entity_poly.pdbx_seq_one_letter_code
_entity_poly.pdbx_strand_id
1 'polypeptide(L)'
;MTAVRLAEGDAGWPAQFEAVARSLRLAFGGTACTVEHIGSTAVPGLCAKPVLDVLLGVAALGAVERHREALAALGFRYRPEHEAELPERRYFTRDADGTALRVK
;
A
#
# COMPACT_ATOMS: atom_id res chain seq x y z
N MET A 1 -19.90 4.40 -15.43
CA MET A 1 -18.89 3.32 -15.44
C MET A 1 -17.53 3.94 -15.74
N THR A 2 -16.54 3.81 -14.86
CA THR A 2 -15.18 4.32 -15.10
C THR A 2 -14.37 3.24 -15.82
N ALA A 3 -13.76 3.56 -16.95
CA ALA A 3 -12.96 2.61 -17.71
C ALA A 3 -11.76 2.10 -16.88
N VAL A 4 -11.58 0.77 -16.83
CA VAL A 4 -10.41 0.15 -16.20
C VAL A 4 -9.29 0.08 -17.23
N ARG A 5 -8.14 0.68 -16.92
CA ARG A 5 -6.92 0.58 -17.74
C ARG A 5 -5.96 -0.44 -17.13
N LEU A 6 -5.46 -1.33 -17.97
CA LEU A 6 -4.38 -2.26 -17.66
C LEU A 6 -3.08 -1.75 -18.28
N ALA A 7 -1.97 -2.01 -17.60
CA ALA A 7 -0.63 -1.83 -18.13
C ALA A 7 -0.02 -3.22 -18.36
N GLU A 8 0.84 -3.32 -19.37
CA GLU A 8 1.73 -4.48 -19.51
C GLU A 8 2.59 -4.64 -18.24
N GLY A 9 3.13 -5.84 -18.02
CA GLY A 9 3.98 -6.11 -16.85
C GLY A 9 5.15 -5.13 -16.78
N ASP A 10 5.08 -4.17 -15.86
CA ASP A 10 6.04 -3.08 -15.74
C ASP A 10 7.21 -3.52 -14.84
N ALA A 11 8.41 -3.59 -15.43
CA ALA A 11 9.63 -3.92 -14.70
C ALA A 11 9.99 -2.89 -13.62
N GLY A 12 9.35 -1.72 -13.61
CA GLY A 12 9.48 -0.67 -12.60
C GLY A 12 8.69 -0.93 -11.32
N TRP A 13 7.68 -1.81 -11.30
CA TRP A 13 6.85 -2.05 -10.11
C TRP A 13 7.65 -2.47 -8.87
N PRO A 14 8.67 -3.37 -8.94
CA PRO A 14 9.48 -3.71 -7.78
C PRO A 14 10.22 -2.50 -7.18
N ALA A 15 10.76 -1.62 -8.03
CA ALA A 15 11.46 -0.41 -7.57
C ALA A 15 10.50 0.61 -6.94
N GLN A 16 9.31 0.76 -7.53
CA GLN A 16 8.25 1.61 -7.00
C GLN A 16 7.74 1.09 -5.65
N PHE A 17 7.56 -0.23 -5.52
CA PHE A 17 7.23 -0.88 -4.25
C PHE A 17 8.30 -0.60 -3.20
N GLU A 18 9.59 -0.77 -3.52
CA GLU A 18 10.65 -0.55 -2.52
C GLU A 18 10.71 0.90 -2.02
N ALA A 19 10.39 1.88 -2.87
CA ALA A 19 10.27 3.28 -2.44
C ALA A 19 9.12 3.47 -1.43
N VAL A 20 7.97 2.82 -1.67
CA VAL A 20 6.84 2.84 -0.74
C VAL A 20 7.20 2.11 0.55
N ALA A 21 7.79 0.92 0.46
CA ALA A 21 8.16 0.11 1.61
C ALA A 21 9.17 0.83 2.51
N ARG A 22 10.15 1.52 1.95
CA ARG A 22 11.10 2.36 2.69
C ARG A 22 10.39 3.48 3.47
N SER A 23 9.45 4.17 2.82
CA SER A 23 8.68 5.26 3.44
C SER A 23 7.83 4.75 4.60
N LEU A 24 7.18 3.60 4.41
CA LEU A 24 6.39 2.94 5.46
C LEU A 24 7.26 2.48 6.63
N ARG A 25 8.39 1.82 6.37
CA ARG A 25 9.34 1.42 7.44
C ARG A 25 9.78 2.63 8.25
N LEU A 26 10.17 3.74 7.60
CA LEU A 26 10.54 4.97 8.29
C LEU A 26 9.41 5.54 9.16
N ALA A 27 8.18 5.56 8.64
CA ALA A 27 7.01 6.04 9.39
C ALA A 27 6.70 5.18 10.63
N PHE A 28 7.07 3.90 10.62
CA PHE A 28 6.90 2.98 11.75
C PHE A 28 8.17 2.85 12.62
N GLY A 29 9.14 3.77 12.49
CA GLY A 29 10.35 3.76 13.32
C GLY A 29 11.39 2.71 12.90
N GLY A 30 11.39 2.29 11.63
CA GLY A 30 12.35 1.37 11.04
C GLY A 30 11.84 -0.07 10.98
N THR A 31 12.33 -0.92 11.87
CA THR A 31 12.10 -2.39 11.83
C THR A 31 10.86 -2.85 12.60
N ALA A 32 10.01 -1.93 13.06
CA ALA A 32 8.81 -2.30 13.84
C ALA A 32 7.66 -2.86 12.98
N CYS A 33 7.81 -2.87 11.65
CA CYS A 33 6.86 -3.47 10.73
C CYS A 33 7.54 -4.33 9.66
N THR A 34 6.80 -5.32 9.17
CA THR A 34 7.10 -6.00 7.92
C THR A 34 6.34 -5.33 6.78
N VAL A 35 6.92 -5.31 5.58
CA VAL A 35 6.29 -4.73 4.40
C VAL A 35 6.54 -5.66 3.22
N GLU A 36 5.46 -6.14 2.61
CA GLU A 36 5.49 -7.11 1.51
C GLU A 36 4.72 -6.59 0.29
N HIS A 37 5.23 -6.88 -0.90
CA HIS A 37 4.56 -6.59 -2.17
C HIS A 37 3.63 -7.74 -2.48
N ILE A 38 2.33 -7.47 -2.52
CA ILE A 38 1.32 -8.47 -2.86
C ILE A 38 0.55 -8.04 -4.12
N GLY A 39 -0.41 -8.87 -4.54
CA GLY A 39 -1.26 -8.56 -5.70
C GLY A 39 -0.54 -8.73 -7.04
N SER A 40 -1.21 -8.36 -8.13
CA SER A 40 -0.74 -8.65 -9.49
C SER A 40 0.54 -7.91 -9.88
N THR A 41 0.77 -6.70 -9.33
CA THR A 41 1.98 -5.93 -9.61
C THR A 41 3.23 -6.49 -8.95
N ALA A 42 3.09 -7.45 -8.02
CA ALA A 42 4.20 -8.19 -7.43
C ALA A 42 4.67 -9.35 -8.33
N VAL A 43 3.92 -9.70 -9.38
CA VAL A 43 4.25 -10.81 -10.30
C VAL A 43 4.96 -10.24 -11.53
N PRO A 44 6.25 -10.52 -11.74
CA PRO A 44 7.00 -10.01 -12.89
C PRO A 44 6.34 -10.38 -14.22
N GLY A 45 6.19 -9.40 -15.12
CA GLY A 45 5.64 -9.61 -16.47
C GLY A 45 4.11 -9.76 -16.55
N LEU A 46 3.39 -9.77 -15.42
CA LEU A 46 1.94 -9.93 -15.43
C LEU A 46 1.25 -8.60 -15.78
N CYS A 47 0.39 -8.61 -16.80
CA CYS A 47 -0.49 -7.48 -17.11
C CYS A 47 -1.42 -7.18 -15.92
N ALA A 48 -1.42 -5.94 -15.44
CA ALA A 48 -2.14 -5.56 -14.23
C ALA A 48 -2.63 -4.10 -14.27
N LYS A 49 -3.55 -3.78 -13.36
CA LYS A 49 -3.85 -2.36 -13.07
C LYS A 49 -2.62 -1.75 -12.39
N PRO A 50 -2.24 -0.49 -12.69
CA PRO A 50 -1.12 0.19 -12.05
C PRO A 50 -1.48 0.60 -10.61
N VAL A 51 -1.61 -0.40 -9.75
CA VAL A 51 -1.92 -0.27 -8.34
C VAL A 51 -0.97 -1.19 -7.58
N LEU A 52 -0.17 -0.63 -6.68
CA LEU A 52 0.61 -1.42 -5.75
C LEU A 52 -0.29 -1.84 -4.59
N ASP A 53 -0.35 -3.15 -4.34
CA ASP A 53 -0.92 -3.71 -3.12
C ASP A 53 0.22 -3.98 -2.13
N VAL A 54 0.11 -3.41 -0.93
CA VAL A 54 1.15 -3.51 0.10
C VAL A 54 0.56 -4.13 1.36
N LEU A 55 1.15 -5.24 1.80
CA LEU A 55 0.85 -5.81 3.12
C LEU A 55 1.82 -5.23 4.14
N LEU A 56 1.29 -4.54 5.14
CA LEU A 56 2.06 -4.05 6.28
C LEU A 56 1.71 -4.87 7.53
N GLY A 57 2.68 -5.64 8.02
CA GLY A 57 2.54 -6.44 9.23
C GLY A 57 3.08 -5.69 10.46
N VAL A 58 2.33 -5.73 11.55
CA VAL A 58 2.74 -5.17 12.86
C VAL A 58 2.44 -6.17 13.96
N ALA A 59 3.15 -6.06 15.09
CA ALA A 59 2.94 -6.92 16.25
C ALA A 59 1.55 -6.75 16.91
N ALA A 60 0.94 -5.57 16.78
CA ALA A 60 -0.39 -5.28 17.31
C ALA A 60 -1.07 -4.16 16.51
N LEU A 61 -2.38 -4.27 16.26
CA LEU A 61 -3.13 -3.27 15.50
C LEU A 61 -3.17 -1.90 16.15
N GLY A 62 -3.10 -1.83 17.49
CA GLY A 62 -2.96 -0.57 18.20
C GLY A 62 -1.69 0.21 17.82
N ALA A 63 -0.68 -0.45 17.23
CA ALA A 63 0.47 0.23 16.65
C ALA A 63 0.07 1.03 15.40
N VAL A 64 -0.81 0.50 14.54
CA VAL A 64 -1.28 1.22 13.35
C VAL A 64 -2.01 2.49 13.74
N GLU A 65 -2.88 2.43 14.77
CA GLU A 65 -3.63 3.59 15.24
C GLU A 65 -2.72 4.75 15.66
N ARG A 66 -1.60 4.45 16.35
CA ARG A 66 -0.61 5.46 16.77
C ARG A 66 0.16 6.10 15.60
N HIS A 67 0.21 5.44 14.45
CA HIS A 67 0.94 5.93 13.27
C HIS A 67 0.00 6.47 12.18
N ARG A 68 -1.30 6.64 12.46
CA ARG A 68 -2.28 7.15 11.49
C ARG A 68 -1.92 8.53 10.95
N GLU A 69 -1.40 9.42 11.79
CA GLU A 69 -0.96 10.74 11.36
C GLU A 69 0.27 10.67 10.44
N ALA A 70 1.24 9.80 10.75
CA ALA A 70 2.41 9.57 9.90
C ALA A 70 2.00 8.98 8.54
N LEU A 71 1.07 8.03 8.52
CA LEU A 71 0.49 7.48 7.29
C LEU A 71 -0.25 8.55 6.48
N ALA A 72 -1.03 9.41 7.15
CA ALA A 72 -1.72 10.52 6.50
C ALA A 72 -0.73 11.53 5.88
N ALA A 73 0.38 11.83 6.55
CA ALA A 73 1.45 12.68 6.03
C ALA A 73 2.14 12.08 4.79
N LEU A 74 2.14 10.75 4.64
CA LEU A 74 2.58 10.04 3.43
C LEU A 74 1.51 9.96 2.33
N GLY A 75 0.35 10.59 2.52
CA GLY A 75 -0.77 10.63 1.57
C GLY A 75 -1.76 9.47 1.69
N PHE A 76 -1.58 8.56 2.66
CA PHE A 76 -2.52 7.45 2.87
C PHE A 76 -3.80 7.93 3.56
N ARG A 77 -4.94 7.57 3.00
CA ARG A 77 -6.25 7.75 3.61
C ARG A 77 -6.76 6.43 4.16
N TYR A 78 -7.11 6.46 5.44
CA TYR A 78 -7.71 5.35 6.15
C TYR A 78 -9.15 5.08 5.69
N ARG A 79 -9.50 3.80 5.60
CA ARG A 79 -10.76 3.27 5.05
C ARG A 79 -11.36 2.25 6.03
N PRO A 80 -12.17 2.70 7.00
CA PRO A 80 -12.71 1.83 8.05
C PRO A 80 -13.86 0.93 7.56
N GLU A 81 -14.33 1.10 6.33
CA GLU A 81 -15.55 0.47 5.82
C GLU A 81 -15.46 -1.07 5.78
N HIS A 82 -14.25 -1.63 5.80
CA HIS A 82 -14.01 -3.07 5.74
C HIS A 82 -13.79 -3.75 7.11
N GLU A 83 -13.77 -2.99 8.21
CA GLU A 83 -13.36 -3.54 9.52
C GLU A 83 -14.43 -4.40 10.19
N ALA A 84 -15.70 -4.17 9.87
CA ALA A 84 -16.78 -5.04 10.36
C ALA A 84 -16.63 -6.48 9.86
N GLU A 85 -16.13 -6.65 8.64
CA GLU A 85 -15.89 -7.96 8.01
C GLU A 85 -14.48 -8.49 8.28
N LEU A 86 -13.50 -7.59 8.42
CA LEU A 86 -12.08 -7.90 8.59
C LEU A 86 -11.52 -7.11 9.77
N PRO A 87 -11.89 -7.48 11.02
CA PRO A 87 -11.57 -6.70 12.22
C PRO A 87 -10.06 -6.61 12.49
N GLU A 88 -9.30 -7.57 11.97
CA GLU A 88 -7.85 -7.63 12.10
C GLU A 88 -7.10 -6.85 11.01
N ARG A 89 -7.83 -6.18 10.11
CA ARG A 89 -7.24 -5.40 9.01
C ARG A 89 -7.52 -3.92 9.22
N ARG A 90 -6.53 -3.09 8.92
CA ARG A 90 -6.71 -1.65 8.68
C ARG A 90 -6.41 -1.38 7.23
N TYR A 91 -7.37 -0.80 6.52
CA TYR A 91 -7.23 -0.56 5.09
C TYR A 91 -6.89 0.90 4.82
N PHE A 92 -5.91 1.13 3.95
CA PHE A 92 -5.44 2.45 3.58
C PHE A 92 -5.37 2.57 2.07
N THR A 93 -5.54 3.77 1.56
CA THR A 93 -5.42 4.05 0.12
C THR A 93 -4.67 5.35 -0.08
N ARG A 94 -3.65 5.36 -0.92
CA ARG A 94 -2.99 6.57 -1.39
C ARG A 94 -3.26 6.72 -2.87
N ASP A 95 -3.86 7.85 -3.25
CA ASP A 95 -4.11 8.14 -4.66
C ASP A 95 -2.80 8.44 -5.40
N ALA A 96 -2.91 8.48 -6.72
CA ALA A 96 -1.80 8.74 -7.61
C ALA A 96 -1.50 10.25 -7.59
N ASP A 97 -0.46 10.67 -6.85
CA ASP A 97 -0.05 12.08 -6.73
C ASP A 97 0.73 12.52 -7.99
N GLY A 98 0.05 12.66 -9.13
CA GLY A 98 0.66 12.99 -10.42
C GLY A 98 1.47 11.86 -11.07
N THR A 99 1.70 10.76 -10.34
CA THR A 99 2.11 9.47 -10.90
C THR A 99 0.87 8.69 -11.36
N ALA A 100 1.02 7.67 -12.21
CA ALA A 100 -0.10 6.81 -12.60
C ALA A 100 -0.43 5.72 -11.55
N LEU A 101 0.27 5.71 -10.41
CA LEU A 101 0.34 4.58 -9.49
C LEU A 101 -0.42 4.86 -8.19
N ARG A 102 -1.50 4.12 -7.96
CA ARG A 102 -2.21 4.09 -6.67
C ARG A 102 -1.54 3.07 -5.74
N VAL A 103 -1.61 3.30 -4.43
CA VAL A 103 -1.21 2.32 -3.41
C VAL A 103 -2.40 1.96 -2.53
N LYS A 104 -2.57 0.69 -2.22
CA LYS A 104 -3.55 0.18 -1.27
C LYS A 104 -2.94 -0.85 -0.33
#